data_AF-A0A401TE00-F1
#
_entry.id   AF-A0A401TE00-F1
#
_cell.length_a   1.000
_cell.length_b   1.000
_cell.length_c   1.000
_cell.angle_alpha   90.00
_cell.angle_beta   90.00
_cell.angle_gamma   90.00
#
_symmetry.space_group_name_H-M   'P 1'
#
loop_
_entity.id
_entity.type
_entity.pdbx_description
1 polymer ?
#
loop_
_entity_poly.entity_id
_entity_poly.type
_entity_poly.pdbx_seq_one_letter_code
_entity_poly.pdbx_strand_id
1 'polypeptide(L)'
;AVGGVCALANVLGEPLCSLEKLCLGGKWAEARELQYRLIEPNTAVTQKYGIAALKEAMGWFGYYGGFCRSPLLPLTEAERKDLRNSFTSNGWL
;
A
#
# COMPACT_ATOMS: atom_id res chain seq x y z
N ALA A 1 -2.16 9.49 18.16
CA ALA A 1 -2.60 10.22 16.95
C ALA A 1 -4.10 10.04 16.79
N VAL A 2 -4.78 10.90 16.02
CA VAL A 2 -6.23 10.87 15.80
C VAL A 2 -6.61 10.58 14.34
N GLY A 3 -5.70 9.97 13.58
CA GLY A 3 -5.86 9.66 12.16
C GLY A 3 -4.50 9.46 11.47
N GLY A 4 -4.51 9.32 10.14
CA GLY A 4 -3.30 9.16 9.32
C GLY A 4 -3.49 9.61 7.87
N VAL A 5 -2.43 10.15 7.27
CA VAL A 5 -2.35 10.47 5.84
C VAL A 5 -1.47 9.43 5.17
N CYS A 6 -2.11 8.47 4.49
CA CYS A 6 -1.42 7.25 4.04
C CYS A 6 -1.36 7.20 2.51
N ALA A 7 -0.17 7.10 1.94
CA ALA A 7 0.02 6.85 0.50
C ALA A 7 -0.68 5.55 0.05
N LEU A 8 -0.60 4.50 0.87
CA LEU A 8 -1.25 3.21 0.61
C LEU A 8 -2.79 3.32 0.47
N ALA A 9 -3.43 4.37 1.02
CA ALA A 9 -4.88 4.56 0.91
C ALA A 9 -5.36 4.80 -0.53
N ASN A 10 -4.48 5.18 -1.46
CA ASN A 10 -4.83 5.29 -2.88
C ASN A 10 -5.21 3.93 -3.50
N VAL A 11 -4.76 2.81 -2.92
CA VAL A 11 -5.04 1.45 -3.42
C VAL A 11 -5.76 0.58 -2.40
N LEU A 12 -5.49 0.76 -1.10
CA LEU A 12 -6.11 0.02 0.01
C LEU A 12 -6.83 0.96 0.99
N GLY A 13 -7.68 1.85 0.45
CA GLY A 13 -8.45 2.81 1.24
C GLY A 13 -9.39 2.16 2.25
N GLU A 14 -10.22 1.21 1.82
CA GLU A 14 -11.15 0.50 2.71
C GLU A 14 -10.44 -0.27 3.84
N PRO A 15 -9.38 -1.07 3.57
CA PRO A 15 -8.60 -1.69 4.65
C PRO A 15 -8.05 -0.69 5.67
N LEU A 16 -7.54 0.47 5.25
CA LEU A 16 -7.03 1.49 6.16
C LEU A 16 -8.13 2.16 7.00
N CYS A 17 -9.28 2.48 6.39
CA CYS A 17 -10.45 2.97 7.14
C CYS A 17 -11.00 1.90 8.11
N SER A 18 -10.92 0.62 7.73
CA SER A 18 -11.30 -0.49 8.62
C SER A 18 -10.35 -0.60 9.81
N LEU A 19 -9.05 -0.42 9.58
CA LEU A 19 -8.06 -0.36 10.67
C LEU A 19 -8.35 0.79 11.64
N GLU A 20 -8.66 1.99 11.14
CA GLU A 20 -9.08 3.12 11.98
C GLU A 20 -10.30 2.76 12.84
N LYS A 21 -11.36 2.19 12.23
CA LYS A 21 -12.57 1.76 12.95
C LYS A 21 -12.27 0.72 14.04
N LEU A 22 -11.37 -0.24 13.77
CA LEU A 22 -10.96 -1.24 14.76
C LEU A 22 -10.23 -0.59 15.94
N CYS A 23 -9.32 0.35 15.66
CA CYS A 23 -8.61 1.12 16.70
C CYS A 23 -9.57 1.96 17.55
N LEU A 24 -10.49 2.70 16.92
CA LEU A 24 -11.50 3.51 17.63
C LEU A 24 -12.48 2.64 18.44
N GLY A 25 -12.76 1.43 17.96
CA GLY A 25 -13.60 0.45 18.65
C GLY A 25 -12.89 -0.39 19.72
N GLY A 26 -11.60 -0.14 19.99
CA GLY A 26 -10.81 -0.90 20.97
C GLY A 26 -10.55 -2.36 20.60
N LYS A 27 -10.73 -2.74 19.33
CA LYS A 27 -10.53 -4.10 18.82
C LYS A 27 -9.07 -4.34 18.44
N TRP A 28 -8.20 -4.34 19.45
CA TRP A 28 -6.75 -4.31 19.26
C TRP A 28 -6.17 -5.57 18.63
N ALA A 29 -6.77 -6.75 18.87
CA ALA A 29 -6.31 -8.00 18.29
C ALA A 29 -6.53 -8.00 16.77
N GLU A 30 -7.76 -7.70 16.33
CA GLU A 30 -8.11 -7.61 14.91
C GLU A 30 -7.38 -6.46 14.22
N ALA A 31 -7.24 -5.31 14.89
CA ALA A 31 -6.45 -4.19 14.37
C ALA A 31 -5.00 -4.59 14.12
N ARG A 32 -4.39 -5.38 15.02
CA ARG A 32 -3.01 -5.85 14.88
C ARG A 32 -2.85 -6.80 13.69
N GLU A 33 -3.76 -7.76 13.54
CA GLU A 33 -3.70 -8.71 12.42
C GLU A 33 -3.87 -7.99 11.07
N LEU A 34 -4.80 -7.03 10.98
CA LEU A 34 -4.97 -6.21 9.79
C LEU A 34 -3.74 -5.32 9.54
N GLN A 35 -3.20 -4.70 10.57
CA GLN A 35 -1.99 -3.88 10.49
C GLN A 35 -0.81 -4.70 9.93
N TYR A 36 -0.59 -5.93 10.41
CA TYR A 36 0.51 -6.77 9.92
C TYR A 36 0.44 -7.02 8.42
N ARG A 37 -0.74 -7.31 7.90
CA ARG A 37 -0.94 -7.49 6.45
C ARG A 37 -0.69 -6.22 5.63
N LEU A 38 -0.76 -5.04 6.23
CA LEU A 38 -0.55 -3.75 5.55
C LEU A 38 0.92 -3.28 5.59
N ILE A 39 1.77 -3.86 6.45
CA ILE A 39 3.17 -3.41 6.63
C ILE A 39 3.97 -3.52 5.34
N GLU A 40 4.01 -4.70 4.72
CA GLU A 40 4.81 -4.91 3.52
C GLU A 40 4.31 -4.08 2.32
N PRO A 41 3.01 -4.09 1.97
CA PRO A 41 2.49 -3.21 0.91
C PRO A 41 2.77 -1.73 1.17
N ASN A 42 2.59 -1.26 2.42
CA ASN A 42 2.85 0.14 2.76
C ASN A 42 4.33 0.48 2.58
N THR A 43 5.23 -0.37 3.04
CA THR A 43 6.69 -0.18 2.91
C THR A 43 7.10 -0.16 1.44
N ALA A 44 6.50 -1.04 0.63
CA ALA A 44 6.78 -1.13 -0.80
C ALA A 44 6.45 0.18 -1.54
N VAL A 45 5.27 0.76 -1.31
CA VAL A 45 4.82 2.00 -1.99
C VAL A 45 5.32 3.29 -1.34
N THR A 46 6.09 3.21 -0.26
CA THR A 46 6.66 4.38 0.44
C THR A 46 8.18 4.33 0.47
N GLN A 47 8.78 3.74 1.51
CA GLN A 47 10.21 3.78 1.73
C GLN A 47 11.02 3.00 0.68
N LYS A 48 10.49 1.86 0.20
CA LYS A 48 11.27 0.94 -0.66
C LYS A 48 11.34 1.41 -2.11
N TYR A 49 10.18 1.67 -2.73
CA TYR A 49 10.07 2.00 -4.16
C TYR A 49 9.28 3.28 -4.44
N GLY A 50 8.73 3.90 -3.39
CA GLY A 50 8.09 5.22 -3.43
C GLY A 50 7.00 5.38 -4.48
N ILE A 51 6.97 6.57 -5.09
CA ILE A 51 5.88 7.02 -5.98
C ILE A 51 5.76 6.13 -7.22
N ALA A 52 6.87 5.61 -7.75
CA ALA A 52 6.83 4.71 -8.91
C ALA A 52 6.07 3.42 -8.60
N ALA A 53 6.31 2.83 -7.42
CA ALA A 53 5.54 1.67 -6.96
C ALA A 53 4.09 1.98 -6.64
N LEU A 54 3.81 3.14 -6.02
CA LEU A 54 2.43 3.54 -5.78
C LEU A 54 1.63 3.62 -7.08
N LYS A 55 2.19 4.25 -8.11
CA LYS A 55 1.55 4.39 -9.42
C LYS A 55 1.42 3.06 -10.17
N GLU A 56 2.42 2.19 -10.08
CA GLU A 56 2.32 0.83 -10.62
C GLU A 56 1.18 0.05 -9.93
N ALA A 57 1.12 0.09 -8.59
CA ALA A 57 0.06 -0.56 -7.81
C ALA A 57 -1.33 0.02 -8.14
N MET A 58 -1.45 1.34 -8.31
CA MET A 58 -2.71 1.97 -8.75
C MET A 58 -3.25 1.33 -10.05
N GLY A 59 -2.37 1.01 -11.00
CA GLY A 59 -2.74 0.32 -12.24
C GLY A 59 -3.33 -1.07 -12.00
N TRP A 60 -2.80 -1.84 -11.04
CA TRP A 60 -3.32 -3.17 -10.70
C TRP A 60 -4.71 -3.12 -10.05
N PHE A 61 -5.00 -2.04 -9.33
CA PHE A 61 -6.29 -1.80 -8.67
C PHE A 61 -7.30 -1.05 -9.56
N GLY A 62 -7.01 -0.91 -10.87
CA GLY A 62 -7.93 -0.30 -11.84
C GLY A 62 -7.93 1.23 -11.87
N TYR A 63 -7.02 1.89 -11.15
CA TYR A 63 -6.84 3.34 -11.17
C TYR A 63 -5.80 3.76 -12.22
N TYR A 64 -5.80 5.05 -12.56
CA TYR A 64 -4.75 5.64 -13.40
C TYR A 64 -3.54 6.06 -12.55
N GLY A 65 -2.49 5.24 -12.52
CA GLY A 65 -1.21 5.62 -11.91
C GLY A 65 -0.28 6.37 -12.88
N GLY A 66 -0.18 5.88 -14.12
CA GLY A 66 0.67 6.44 -15.17
C GLY A 66 2.17 6.42 -14.83
N PHE A 67 2.97 7.11 -15.64
CA PHE A 67 4.41 7.23 -15.40
C PHE A 67 4.73 8.39 -14.44
N CYS A 68 5.82 8.26 -13.71
CA CYS A 68 6.40 9.39 -13.00
C CYS A 68 7.05 10.36 -13.99
N ARG A 69 7.14 11.63 -13.60
CA ARG A 69 7.94 12.62 -14.33
C ARG A 69 9.41 12.48 -13.92
N SER A 70 10.32 12.68 -14.87
CA SER A 70 11.76 12.80 -14.60
C SER A 70 12.02 13.84 -13.49
N PRO A 71 12.95 13.58 -12.55
CA PRO A 71 13.99 12.55 -12.57
C PRO A 71 13.57 11.17 -12.03
N LEU A 72 12.33 10.98 -11.62
CA LEU A 72 11.86 9.68 -11.13
C LEU A 72 11.73 8.68 -12.29
N LEU A 73 12.37 7.53 -12.13
CA LEU A 73 12.39 6.46 -13.13
C LEU A 73 11.28 5.43 -12.88
N PRO A 74 10.85 4.70 -13.93
CA PRO A 74 10.02 3.51 -13.77
C PRO A 74 10.74 2.43 -12.96
N LEU A 75 9.97 1.52 -12.37
CA LEU A 75 10.52 0.32 -11.73
C LEU A 75 11.15 -0.61 -12.78
N THR A 76 12.24 -1.26 -12.39
CA THR A 76 12.77 -2.41 -13.10
C THR A 76 11.82 -3.60 -13.00
N GLU A 77 11.99 -4.60 -13.86
CA GLU A 77 11.17 -5.81 -13.83
C GLU A 77 11.28 -6.58 -12.50
N ALA A 78 12.50 -6.64 -11.94
CA ALA A 78 12.75 -7.28 -10.65
C ALA A 78 12.02 -6.57 -9.51
N GLU A 79 12.07 -5.22 -9.48
CA GLU A 79 11.36 -4.42 -8.48
C GLU A 79 9.85 -4.51 -8.65
N ARG A 80 9.34 -4.54 -9.89
CA ARG A 80 7.90 -4.77 -10.15
C ARG A 80 7.44 -6.13 -9.63
N LYS A 81 8.24 -7.18 -9.84
CA LYS A 81 7.92 -8.53 -9.34
C LYS A 81 7.91 -8.56 -7.81
N ASP A 82 8.90 -7.95 -7.18
CA ASP A 82 8.98 -7.87 -5.72
C ASP A 82 7.83 -7.03 -5.13
N LEU A 83 7.52 -5.88 -5.73
CA LEU A 83 6.34 -5.08 -5.40
C LEU A 83 5.07 -5.92 -5.48
N ARG A 84 4.88 -6.67 -6.57
CA ARG A 84 3.69 -7.51 -6.74
C ARG A 84 3.60 -8.57 -5.65
N ASN A 85 4.73 -9.20 -5.32
CA ASN A 85 4.80 -10.18 -4.24
C ASN A 85 4.39 -9.59 -2.89
N SER A 86 4.80 -8.35 -2.58
CA SER A 86 4.41 -7.69 -1.31
C SER A 86 2.90 -7.53 -1.14
N PHE A 87 2.14 -7.42 -2.25
CA PHE A 87 0.68 -7.37 -2.22
C PHE A 87 0.06 -8.77 -2.20
N THR A 88 0.55 -9.70 -3.03
CA THR A 88 -0.04 -11.05 -3.15
C THR A 88 0.21 -11.91 -1.90
N SER A 89 1.41 -11.86 -1.30
CA SER A 89 1.73 -12.61 -0.07
C SER A 89 0.86 -12.20 1.12
N ASN A 90 0.37 -10.96 1.12
CA ASN A 90 -0.49 -10.40 2.15
C ASN A 90 -1.99 -10.44 1.79
N GLY A 91 -2.34 -11.04 0.65
CA GLY A 91 -3.72 -11.26 0.20
C GLY A 91 -4.44 -9.99 -0.25
N TRP A 92 -3.75 -9.09 -0.93
CA TRP A 92 -4.32 -7.85 -1.49
C TRP A 92 -4.45 -7.84 -3.01
N LEU A 93 -3.80 -8.77 -3.69
CA LEU A 93 -3.81 -8.95 -5.14
C LEU A 93 -3.76 -10.45 -5.46
#